data_AF-A0A2H6JQB7-F1
#
_entry.id   AF-A0A2H6JQB7-F1
#
_cell.length_a   1.000
_cell.length_b   1.000
_cell.length_c   1.000
_cell.angle_alpha   90.00
_cell.angle_beta   90.00
_cell.angle_gamma   90.00
#
_symmetry.space_group_name_H-M   'P 1'
#
loop_
_entity.id
_entity.type
_entity.pdbx_description
1 polymer ?
#
loop_
_entity_poly.entity_id
_entity_poly.type
_entity_poly.pdbx_seq_one_letter_code
_entity_poly.pdbx_strand_id
1 'polypeptide(L)'
;MMLQSVVLEDEPADNLKLDIFVGSDNFYLQDVPVRLISRSQRQSTVPFSVVQVRCFGFQFGELTEQQKSRLDYFIARNTIGEA
;
A
#
# COMPACT_ATOMS: atom_id res chain seq x y z
N MET A 1 -13.82 5.28 6.50
CA MET A 1 -12.54 4.69 6.06
C MET A 1 -11.43 5.69 6.34
N MET A 2 -10.54 5.40 7.29
CA MET A 2 -9.42 6.28 7.63
C MET A 2 -8.28 5.99 6.64
N LEU A 3 -7.98 6.94 5.76
CA LEU A 3 -6.91 6.79 4.79
C LEU A 3 -5.57 7.06 5.50
N GLN A 4 -4.70 6.07 5.61
CA GLN A 4 -3.33 6.28 6.09
C GLN A 4 -2.46 6.68 4.91
N SER A 5 -1.66 7.74 5.07
CA SER A 5 -0.67 8.16 4.08
C SER A 5 0.74 8.02 4.64
N VAL A 6 1.65 7.52 3.82
CA VAL A 6 3.09 7.47 4.11
C VAL A 6 3.76 8.58 3.32
N VAL A 7 4.58 9.38 4.00
CA VAL A 7 5.42 10.38 3.33
C VAL A 7 6.66 9.67 2.81
N LEU A 8 6.92 9.80 1.51
CA LEU A 8 8.14 9.31 0.89
C LEU A 8 9.17 10.45 0.91
N GLU A 9 10.39 10.17 1.34
CA GLU A 9 11.49 11.13 1.34
C GLU A 9 11.96 11.43 -0.09
N ASP A 10 12.02 10.38 -0.92
CA ASP A 10 12.43 10.44 -2.33
C ASP A 10 11.31 10.02 -3.27
N GLU A 11 11.46 10.38 -4.55
CA GLU A 11 10.58 9.86 -5.59
C GLU A 11 10.75 8.34 -5.74
N PRO A 12 9.67 7.55 -5.67
CA PRO A 12 9.78 6.10 -5.72
C PRO A 12 10.29 5.64 -7.09
N ALA A 13 11.13 4.59 -7.08
CA ALA A 13 11.56 3.93 -8.30
C ALA A 13 10.36 3.34 -9.08
N ASP A 14 10.51 3.18 -10.39
CA ASP A 14 9.44 2.65 -11.24
C ASP A 14 9.05 1.21 -10.87
N ASN A 15 10.00 0.41 -10.38
CA ASN A 15 9.76 -0.91 -9.81
C ASN A 15 10.35 -0.95 -8.40
N LEU A 16 9.56 -1.38 -7.43
CA LEU A 16 10.00 -1.54 -6.05
C LEU A 16 9.28 -2.72 -5.40
N LYS A 17 9.71 -3.07 -4.20
CA LYS A 17 9.04 -4.07 -3.37
C LYS A 17 8.49 -3.42 -2.12
N LEU A 18 7.28 -3.81 -1.76
CA LEU A 18 6.62 -3.37 -0.53
C LEU A 18 6.51 -4.51 0.46
N ASP A 19 6.65 -4.15 1.72
CA ASP A 19 6.30 -5.02 2.82
C ASP A 19 4.95 -4.56 3.39
N ILE A 20 4.04 -5.50 3.59
CA ILE A 20 2.72 -5.26 4.15
C ILE A 20 2.67 -5.87 5.55
N PHE A 21 2.39 -5.03 6.54
CA PHE A 21 2.25 -5.46 7.93
C PHE A 21 0.89 -5.05 8.49
N VAL A 22 0.22 -5.97 9.16
CA VAL A 22 -1.02 -5.72 9.90
C VAL A 22 -0.82 -6.12 11.35
N GLY A 23 -0.72 -5.10 12.21
CA GLY A 23 -0.34 -5.27 13.61
C GLY A 23 -1.34 -6.00 14.49
N SER A 24 -2.65 -5.91 14.19
CA SER A 24 -3.69 -6.60 14.94
C SER A 24 -3.55 -8.12 14.91
N ASP A 25 -3.12 -8.66 13.76
CA ASP A 25 -3.17 -10.08 13.47
C ASP A 25 -1.78 -10.71 13.33
N ASN A 26 -0.73 -9.94 13.67
CA ASN A 26 0.67 -10.29 13.44
C ASN A 26 0.93 -10.79 12.01
N PHE A 27 0.25 -10.18 11.03
CA PHE A 27 0.40 -10.58 9.63
C PHE A 27 1.50 -9.77 8.97
N TYR A 28 2.38 -10.47 8.24
CA TYR A 28 3.48 -9.86 7.50
C TYR A 28 3.66 -10.55 6.15
N LEU A 29 3.57 -9.73 5.09
CA LEU A 29 3.79 -10.13 3.71
C LEU A 29 4.92 -9.28 3.13
N GLN A 30 6.09 -9.88 3.03
CA GLN A 30 7.30 -9.21 2.54
C GLN A 30 7.41 -9.27 1.02
N ASP A 31 8.25 -8.41 0.46
CA ASP A 31 8.75 -8.47 -0.91
C ASP A 31 7.65 -8.44 -1.99
N VAL A 32 6.53 -7.74 -1.74
CA VAL A 32 5.42 -7.64 -2.69
C VAL A 32 5.84 -6.77 -3.87
N PRO A 33 5.94 -7.31 -5.10
CA PRO A 33 6.38 -6.53 -6.24
C PRO A 33 5.32 -5.49 -6.58
N VAL A 34 5.74 -4.24 -6.76
CA VAL A 34 4.87 -3.17 -7.26
C VAL A 34 5.55 -2.35 -8.34
N ARG A 35 4.75 -1.83 -9.26
CA ARG A 35 5.17 -0.95 -10.33
C ARG A 35 4.46 0.39 -10.23
N LEU A 36 5.20 1.48 -10.35
CA LEU A 36 4.64 2.82 -10.42
C LEU A 36 3.90 3.00 -11.76
N ILE A 37 2.61 3.31 -11.69
CA ILE A 37 1.75 3.47 -12.88
C ILE A 37 1.14 4.87 -13.02
N SER A 38 1.14 5.67 -11.96
CA SER A 38 0.66 7.04 -12.04
C SER A 38 1.38 7.97 -11.09
N ARG A 39 1.55 9.21 -11.54
CA ARG A 39 2.06 10.33 -10.75
C ARG A 39 1.04 11.44 -10.89
N SER A 40 0.57 11.98 -9.77
CA SER A 40 -0.32 13.14 -9.77
C SER A 40 0.12 14.15 -8.74
N GLN A 41 -0.08 15.42 -9.05
CA GLN A 41 0.24 16.51 -8.15
C GLN A 41 -1.07 17.21 -7.80
N ARG A 42 -1.38 17.28 -6.52
CA ARG A 42 -2.58 17.95 -6.00
C ARG A 42 -2.15 19.12 -5.13
N GLN A 43 -2.80 20.25 -5.31
CA GLN A 43 -2.72 21.34 -4.34
C GLN A 43 -3.42 20.90 -3.06
N SER A 44 -2.86 21.31 -1.92
CA SER A 44 -3.52 21.13 -0.64
C SER A 44 -4.93 21.71 -0.68
N THR A 45 -5.90 20.97 -0.13
CA THR A 45 -7.28 21.46 0.00
C THR A 45 -7.42 22.51 1.10
N VAL A 46 -6.35 22.80 1.84
CA VAL A 46 -6.32 23.80 2.91
C VAL A 46 -6.15 25.20 2.30
N PRO A 47 -7.06 26.15 2.56
CA PRO A 47 -6.94 27.53 2.07
C PRO A 47 -5.59 28.14 2.46
N PHE A 48 -4.98 28.88 1.53
CA PHE A 48 -3.66 29.54 1.71
C PHE A 48 -2.45 28.60 1.89
N SER A 49 -2.65 27.28 1.78
CA SER A 49 -1.54 26.34 1.78
C SER A 49 -0.82 26.34 0.43
N VAL A 50 0.48 26.61 0.46
CA VAL A 50 1.38 26.45 -0.70
C VAL A 50 1.90 25.03 -0.85
N VAL A 51 1.47 24.10 0.02
CA VAL A 51 1.93 22.72 0.03
C VAL A 51 1.39 21.99 -1.21
N GLN A 52 2.31 21.44 -1.99
CA GLN A 52 2.01 20.59 -3.12
C GLN A 52 2.17 19.13 -2.69
N VAL A 53 1.10 18.35 -2.81
CA VAL A 53 1.13 16.92 -2.49
C VAL A 53 1.34 16.14 -3.78
N ARG A 54 2.40 15.32 -3.82
CA ARG A 54 2.59 14.34 -4.88
C ARG A 54 1.98 13.02 -4.45
N CYS A 55 1.13 12.45 -5.31
CA CYS A 55 0.51 11.16 -5.10
C CYS A 55 1.00 10.19 -6.17
N PHE A 56 1.41 9.00 -5.73
CA PHE A 56 1.92 7.92 -6.57
C PHE A 56 0.94 6.75 -6.53
N GLY A 57 0.54 6.27 -7.70
CA GLY A 57 -0.29 5.08 -7.85
C GLY A 57 0.57 3.89 -8.23
N PHE A 58 0.46 2.81 -7.48
CA PHE A 58 1.20 1.57 -7.70
C PHE A 58 0.27 0.45 -8.16
N GLN A 59 0.74 -0.34 -9.12
CA GLN A 59 0.14 -1.60 -9.53
C GLN A 59 0.87 -2.74 -8.83
N PHE A 60 0.13 -3.61 -8.15
CA PHE A 60 0.66 -4.84 -7.60
C PHE A 60 1.00 -5.83 -8.72
N GLY A 61 2.21 -6.39 -8.65
CA GLY A 61 2.66 -7.46 -9.52
C GLY A 61 2.18 -8.83 -9.08
N GLU A 62 2.65 -9.87 -9.77
CA GLU A 62 2.32 -11.24 -9.42
C GLU A 62 2.97 -11.66 -8.10
N LEU A 63 2.17 -12.24 -7.22
CA LEU A 63 2.64 -12.82 -5.96
C LEU A 63 3.25 -14.19 -6.21
N THR A 64 4.28 -14.54 -5.45
CA THR A 64 4.77 -15.91 -5.36
C THR A 64 3.73 -16.83 -4.71
N GLU A 65 3.81 -18.13 -4.96
CA GLU A 65 2.91 -19.12 -4.34
C GLU A 65 2.96 -19.09 -2.80
N GLN A 66 4.13 -18.79 -2.23
CA GLN A 66 4.28 -18.61 -0.79
C GLN A 66 3.54 -17.37 -0.29
N GLN A 67 3.65 -16.24 -1.00
CA GLN A 67 2.94 -15.01 -0.66
C GLN A 67 1.42 -15.20 -0.80
N LYS A 68 0.96 -15.85 -1.88
CA LYS A 68 -0.46 -16.21 -2.08
C LYS A 68 -0.99 -17.05 -0.93
N SER A 69 -0.29 -18.14 -0.59
CA SER A 69 -0.70 -19.04 0.51
C SER A 69 -0.79 -18.32 1.86
N ARG A 70 0.16 -17.41 2.15
CA ARG A 70 0.11 -16.58 3.37
C ARG A 70 -1.08 -15.63 3.36
N LEU A 71 -1.34 -14.99 2.24
CA LEU A 71 -2.46 -14.06 2.09
C LEU A 71 -3.79 -14.79 2.21
N ASP A 72 -3.93 -15.95 1.57
CA ASP A 72 -5.13 -16.80 1.65
C ASP A 72 -5.40 -17.27 3.09
N TYR A 73 -4.34 -17.69 3.80
CA TYR A 73 -4.45 -18.03 5.21
C TYR A 73 -4.93 -16.85 6.06
N PHE A 74 -4.36 -15.67 5.82
CA PHE A 74 -4.74 -14.45 6.53
C PHE A 74 -6.20 -14.08 6.26
N ILE A 75 -6.63 -14.09 4.99
CA ILE A 75 -8.02 -13.82 4.60
C ILE A 75 -8.94 -14.83 5.28
N ALA A 76 -8.70 -16.14 5.13
CA ALA A 76 -9.56 -17.17 5.71
C ALA A 76 -9.75 -17.02 7.23
N ARG A 77 -8.72 -16.56 7.94
CA ARG A 77 -8.76 -16.41 9.41
C ARG A 77 -9.36 -15.09 9.89
N ASN A 78 -9.35 -14.05 9.07
CA ASN A 78 -9.81 -12.70 9.43
C ASN A 78 -11.08 -12.25 8.69
N THR A 79 -11.67 -13.13 7.87
CA THR A 79 -12.96 -12.87 7.19
C THR A 79 -14.14 -13.47 7.98
N ILE A 80 -14.03 -13.57 9.31
CA ILE A 80 -15.19 -13.90 10.16
C ILE A 80 -16.03 -12.62 10.26
N GLY A 81 -16.87 -12.40 9.25
CA GLY A 81 -17.85 -11.33 9.27
C GLY A 81 -18.84 -11.53 10.42
N GLU A 82 -19.15 -10.44 11.11
CA GLU A 82 -20.32 -10.28 11.97
C GLU A 82 -21.55 -10.84 11.26
N ALA A 83 -22.30 -11.71 11.96
CA ALA A 83 -23.59 -12.24 11.52
C ALA A 83 -24.73 -11.27 11.86
#